data_AF-A0A4Q4VRN5-F1
#
_entry.id   AF-A0A4Q4VRN5-F1
#
_cell.length_a   1.000
_cell.length_b   1.000
_cell.length_c   1.000
_cell.angle_alpha   90.00
_cell.angle_beta   90.00
_cell.angle_gamma   90.00
#
_symmetry.space_group_name_H-M   'P 1'
#
loop_
_entity.id
_entity.type
_entity.pdbx_description
1 polymer ?
#
loop_
_entity_poly.entity_id
_entity_poly.type
_entity_poly.pdbx_seq_one_letter_code
_entity_poly.pdbx_strand_id
1 'polypeptide(L)'
;MESSNGWTFSADEINLKGLAKTIHSVSRKRVFDAVRPGLEADGNPRDRAHGIAEGLEGVCPADSDPSQVEQVLYDLWELLIAVVKVIPPEHQWHEILVGALENLAAREGRIIQLDEGPKHLWKDLPQFEQSLREHWTGQYDFKRNTPEVHSNCHL
;
A
#
# COMPACT_ATOMS: atom_id res chain seq x y z
N MET A 1 -17.26 -24.89 -28.97
CA MET A 1 -16.77 -23.52 -29.21
C MET A 1 -16.94 -22.77 -27.91
N GLU A 2 -15.95 -22.90 -27.03
CA GLU A 2 -15.94 -22.20 -25.75
C GLU A 2 -15.29 -20.84 -25.99
N SER A 3 -16.10 -19.78 -25.84
CA SER A 3 -15.61 -18.41 -25.83
C SER A 3 -14.83 -18.20 -24.53
N SER A 4 -13.51 -18.32 -24.63
CA SER A 4 -12.59 -17.94 -23.57
C SER A 4 -12.71 -16.42 -23.38
N ASN A 5 -13.19 -16.02 -22.20
CA ASN A 5 -13.29 -14.64 -21.79
C ASN A 5 -11.87 -14.07 -21.70
N GLY A 6 -11.46 -13.37 -22.76
CA GLY A 6 -10.14 -12.78 -22.93
C GLY A 6 -9.86 -11.71 -21.90
N TRP A 7 -9.47 -12.12 -20.70
CA TRP A 7 -8.62 -11.33 -19.82
C TRP A 7 -7.18 -11.75 -20.08
N THR A 8 -6.65 -11.33 -21.24
CA THR A 8 -5.20 -11.25 -21.38
C THR A 8 -4.74 -10.06 -20.56
N PHE A 9 -4.37 -10.29 -19.29
CA PHE A 9 -3.53 -9.33 -18.58
C PHE A 9 -2.25 -9.22 -19.43
N SER A 10 -2.11 -8.11 -20.15
CA SER A 10 -0.86 -7.79 -20.83
C SER A 10 0.19 -7.66 -19.74
N ALA A 11 1.12 -8.61 -19.68
CA ALA A 11 2.12 -8.73 -18.63
C ALA A 11 3.13 -7.56 -18.60
N ASP A 12 3.03 -6.61 -19.52
CA ASP A 12 4.12 -5.69 -19.85
C ASP A 12 3.95 -4.23 -19.38
N GLU A 13 2.82 -3.83 -18.78
CA GLU A 13 2.68 -2.43 -18.34
C GLU A 13 2.26 -2.33 -16.87
N ILE A 14 3.26 -2.12 -16.00
CA ILE A 14 3.04 -1.78 -14.59
C ILE A 14 2.25 -0.47 -14.53
N ASN A 15 1.00 -0.53 -14.09
CA ASN A 15 0.06 0.58 -14.19
C ASN A 15 0.17 1.60 -13.03
N LEU A 16 1.38 2.11 -12.76
CA LEU A 16 1.57 3.17 -11.76
C LEU A 16 0.81 4.46 -12.13
N LYS A 17 0.67 4.77 -13.43
CA LYS A 17 -0.08 5.94 -13.91
C LYS A 17 -1.57 5.83 -13.62
N GLY A 18 -2.15 4.63 -13.75
CA GLY A 18 -3.53 4.35 -13.39
C GLY A 18 -3.73 4.45 -11.89
N LEU A 19 -2.81 3.89 -11.10
CA LEU A 19 -2.83 4.02 -9.65
C LEU A 19 -2.75 5.48 -9.20
N ALA A 20 -1.88 6.29 -9.81
CA ALA A 20 -1.76 7.72 -9.48
C ALA A 20 -3.09 8.49 -9.62
N LYS A 21 -3.97 8.08 -10.55
CA LYS A 21 -5.28 8.72 -10.77
C LYS A 21 -6.30 8.41 -9.68
N THR A 22 -6.11 7.32 -8.92
CA THR A 22 -7.00 6.92 -7.82
C THR A 22 -6.58 7.52 -6.48
N ILE A 23 -5.50 8.30 -6.45
CA ILE A 23 -4.96 8.91 -5.23
C ILE A 23 -5.60 10.28 -5.03
N HIS A 24 -6.43 10.39 -4.00
CA HIS A 24 -7.18 11.63 -3.71
C HIS A 24 -6.75 12.29 -2.39
N SER A 25 -6.17 11.54 -1.45
CA SER A 25 -5.68 12.08 -0.18
C SER A 25 -4.27 12.64 -0.29
N VAL A 26 -3.99 13.72 0.44
CA VAL A 26 -2.64 14.33 0.52
C VAL A 26 -1.61 13.34 1.05
N SER A 27 -1.93 12.57 2.08
CA SER A 27 -1.02 11.58 2.69
C SER A 27 -0.62 10.48 1.70
N ARG A 28 -1.59 9.81 1.05
CA ARG A 28 -1.27 8.84 -0.02
C ARG A 28 -0.49 9.46 -1.16
N LYS A 29 -0.76 10.71 -1.55
CA LYS A 29 0.04 11.37 -2.59
C LYS A 29 1.51 11.51 -2.17
N ARG A 30 1.78 11.90 -0.93
CA ARG A 30 3.15 11.99 -0.38
C ARG A 30 3.84 10.62 -0.38
N VAL A 31 3.14 9.57 0.04
CA VAL A 31 3.67 8.19 0.00
C VAL A 31 3.98 7.77 -1.43
N PHE A 32 3.08 8.04 -2.37
CA PHE A 32 3.28 7.71 -3.79
C PHE A 32 4.49 8.44 -4.38
N ASP A 33 4.62 9.74 -4.09
CA ASP A 33 5.73 10.56 -4.55
C ASP A 33 7.07 10.14 -3.90
N ALA A 34 7.05 9.53 -2.71
CA ALA A 34 8.23 8.95 -2.07
C ALA A 34 8.65 7.60 -2.70
N VAL A 35 7.69 6.78 -3.12
CA VAL A 35 7.96 5.41 -3.62
C VAL A 35 8.25 5.41 -5.11
N ARG A 36 7.45 6.12 -5.92
CA ARG A 36 7.50 6.07 -7.40
C ARG A 36 8.92 6.31 -7.95
N PRO A 37 9.68 7.34 -7.52
CA PRO A 37 10.99 7.60 -8.08
C PRO A 37 11.96 6.43 -7.90
N GLY A 38 11.96 5.78 -6.74
CA GLY A 38 12.83 4.63 -6.50
C GLY A 38 12.45 3.39 -7.31
N LEU A 39 11.16 3.23 -7.65
CA LEU A 39 10.69 2.18 -8.55
C LEU A 39 11.04 2.49 -10.02
N GLU A 40 10.84 3.71 -10.48
CA GLU A 40 11.07 4.07 -11.88
C GLU A 40 12.55 4.36 -12.20
N ALA A 41 13.37 4.64 -11.19
CA ALA A 41 14.80 4.91 -11.39
C ALA A 41 15.57 3.69 -11.92
N ASP A 42 16.50 3.95 -12.83
CA ASP A 42 17.57 3.02 -13.15
C ASP A 42 18.64 3.03 -12.05
N GLY A 43 19.43 1.97 -11.97
CA GLY A 43 20.59 1.88 -11.06
C GLY A 43 20.49 0.76 -10.03
N ASN A 44 21.36 0.85 -9.02
CA ASN A 44 21.52 -0.22 -8.04
C ASN A 44 20.25 -0.41 -7.19
N PRO A 45 19.68 -1.63 -7.13
CA PRO A 45 18.47 -1.90 -6.35
C PRO A 45 18.56 -1.52 -4.87
N ARG A 46 19.75 -1.61 -4.26
CA ARG A 46 19.99 -1.27 -2.86
C ARG A 46 19.90 0.23 -2.61
N ASP A 47 20.51 1.04 -3.48
CA ASP A 47 20.47 2.50 -3.37
C ASP A 47 19.04 3.01 -3.57
N ARG A 48 18.31 2.38 -4.50
CA ARG A 48 16.89 2.66 -4.75
C ARG A 48 16.01 2.29 -3.55
N ALA A 49 16.21 1.12 -2.97
CA ALA A 49 15.52 0.69 -1.75
C ALA A 49 15.81 1.65 -0.58
N HIS A 50 17.06 2.09 -0.43
CA HIS A 50 17.45 3.07 0.58
C HIS A 50 16.73 4.41 0.39
N GLY A 51 16.70 4.93 -0.84
CA GLY A 51 16.00 6.18 -1.16
C GLY A 51 14.49 6.13 -0.91
N ILE A 52 13.84 4.99 -1.21
CA ILE A 52 12.42 4.79 -0.85
C ILE A 52 12.25 4.82 0.67
N ALA A 53 13.12 4.13 1.42
CA ALA A 53 13.04 4.14 2.88
C ALA A 53 13.20 5.54 3.48
N GLU A 54 14.11 6.36 2.94
CA GLU A 54 14.26 7.77 3.34
C GLU A 54 13.03 8.59 3.01
N GLY A 55 12.47 8.40 1.82
CA GLY A 55 11.23 9.05 1.42
C GLY A 55 10.07 8.71 2.34
N LEU A 56 9.89 7.43 2.67
CA LEU A 56 8.81 6.95 3.55
C LEU A 56 8.96 7.46 4.98
N GLU A 57 10.18 7.49 5.53
CA GLU A 57 10.43 8.09 6.84
C GLU A 57 10.03 9.57 6.84
N GLY A 58 10.40 10.32 5.78
CA GLY A 58 10.05 11.74 5.62
C GLY A 58 8.55 12.02 5.43
N VAL A 59 7.73 11.02 5.13
CA VAL A 59 6.27 11.19 5.04
C VAL A 59 5.64 11.33 6.43
N CYS A 60 6.21 10.67 7.44
CA CYS A 60 5.67 10.67 8.79
C CYS A 60 6.24 11.84 9.60
N PRO A 61 5.40 12.80 10.03
CA PRO A 61 5.87 13.91 10.85
C PRO A 61 6.12 13.47 12.30
N ALA A 62 7.37 13.58 12.76
CA ALA A 62 7.80 13.19 14.10
C ALA A 62 7.06 13.90 15.25
N ASP A 63 6.52 15.10 15.00
CA ASP A 63 5.91 16.00 15.99
C ASP A 63 4.40 16.29 15.72
N SER A 64 3.72 15.44 14.95
CA SER A 64 2.27 15.62 14.70
C SER A 64 1.39 14.97 15.75
N ASP A 65 0.13 15.43 15.77
CA ASP A 65 -0.94 14.82 16.54
C ASP A 65 -1.04 13.30 16.25
N PRO A 66 -1.15 12.45 17.29
CA PRO A 66 -1.19 11.00 17.10
C PRO A 66 -2.27 10.52 16.12
N SER A 67 -3.45 11.13 16.12
CA SER A 67 -4.52 10.73 15.19
C SER A 67 -4.16 10.99 13.73
N GLN A 68 -3.37 12.04 13.46
CA GLN A 68 -2.88 12.35 12.13
C GLN A 68 -1.83 11.34 11.68
N VAL A 69 -0.96 10.91 12.59
CA VAL A 69 0.08 9.93 12.24
C VAL A 69 -0.52 8.54 12.05
N GLU A 70 -1.49 8.12 12.86
CA GLU A 70 -2.22 6.86 12.62
C GLU A 70 -2.88 6.86 11.24
N GLN A 71 -3.54 7.97 10.85
CA GLN A 71 -4.12 8.10 9.52
C GLN A 71 -3.06 8.06 8.40
N VAL A 72 -1.91 8.69 8.61
CA VAL A 72 -0.78 8.66 7.66
C VAL A 72 -0.18 7.26 7.53
N LEU A 73 0.01 6.54 8.64
CA LEU A 73 0.50 5.16 8.66
C LEU A 73 -0.46 4.22 7.94
N TYR A 74 -1.76 4.33 8.22
CA TYR A 74 -2.79 3.61 7.50
C TYR A 74 -2.72 3.89 5.99
N ASP A 75 -2.69 5.16 5.59
CA ASP A 75 -2.58 5.56 4.18
C ASP A 75 -1.29 5.07 3.51
N LEU A 76 -0.19 5.00 4.27
CA LEU A 76 1.09 4.47 3.83
C LEU A 76 0.98 2.99 3.49
N TRP A 77 0.45 2.18 4.40
CA TRP A 77 0.33 0.73 4.17
C TRP A 77 -0.68 0.40 3.09
N GLU A 78 -1.84 1.06 3.09
CA GLU A 78 -2.87 0.89 2.06
C GLU A 78 -2.30 1.15 0.67
N LEU A 79 -1.53 2.23 0.52
CA LEU A 79 -0.93 2.55 -0.77
C LEU A 79 0.19 1.59 -1.14
N LEU A 80 1.08 1.21 -0.22
CA LEU A 80 2.14 0.24 -0.52
C LEU A 80 1.56 -1.10 -0.99
N ILE A 81 0.48 -1.57 -0.36
CA ILE A 81 -0.24 -2.77 -0.79
C ILE A 81 -0.82 -2.57 -2.19
N ALA A 82 -1.42 -1.41 -2.48
CA ALA A 82 -1.93 -1.10 -3.82
C ALA A 82 -0.83 -1.04 -4.89
N VAL A 83 0.35 -0.53 -4.56
CA VAL A 83 1.53 -0.53 -5.44
C VAL A 83 1.98 -1.96 -5.72
N VAL A 84 2.14 -2.80 -4.69
CA VAL A 84 2.55 -4.21 -4.85
C VAL A 84 1.57 -4.98 -5.76
N LYS A 85 0.26 -4.71 -5.66
CA LYS A 85 -0.78 -5.36 -6.47
C LYS A 85 -0.70 -5.07 -7.97
N VAL A 86 -0.07 -3.96 -8.39
CA VAL A 86 0.07 -3.63 -9.82
C VAL A 86 1.40 -4.11 -10.41
N ILE A 87 2.28 -4.70 -9.60
CA ILE A 87 3.60 -5.18 -10.02
C ILE A 87 3.51 -6.69 -10.35
N PRO A 88 3.96 -7.13 -11.55
CA PRO A 88 4.03 -8.54 -11.90
C PRO A 88 4.84 -9.36 -10.89
N PRO A 89 4.49 -10.62 -10.59
CA PRO A 89 5.14 -11.40 -9.52
C PRO A 89 6.65 -11.53 -9.64
N GLU A 90 7.18 -11.62 -10.86
CA GLU A 90 8.61 -11.82 -11.15
C GLU A 90 9.39 -10.49 -11.30
N HIS A 91 8.74 -9.35 -11.06
CA HIS A 91 9.37 -8.06 -11.26
C HIS A 91 10.30 -7.67 -10.10
N GLN A 92 11.51 -7.20 -10.42
CA GLN A 92 12.52 -6.76 -9.44
C GLN A 92 12.05 -5.68 -8.45
N TRP A 93 10.96 -4.97 -8.76
CA TRP A 93 10.39 -3.95 -7.86
C TRP A 93 9.88 -4.54 -6.55
N HIS A 94 9.49 -5.82 -6.53
CA HIS A 94 9.14 -6.49 -5.27
C HIS A 94 10.33 -6.52 -4.32
N GLU A 95 11.50 -6.94 -4.80
CA GLU A 95 12.73 -6.98 -4.00
C GLU A 95 13.16 -5.59 -3.52
N ILE A 96 13.00 -4.57 -4.36
CA ILE A 96 13.30 -3.18 -4.01
C ILE A 96 12.38 -2.68 -2.90
N LEU A 97 11.08 -2.98 -2.96
CA LEU A 97 10.12 -2.60 -1.92
C LEU A 97 10.38 -3.34 -0.61
N VAL A 98 10.69 -4.64 -0.68
CA VAL A 98 11.09 -5.43 0.51
C VAL A 98 12.33 -4.82 1.13
N GLY A 99 13.37 -4.54 0.34
CA GLY A 99 14.59 -3.90 0.82
C GLY A 99 14.33 -2.51 1.41
N ALA A 100 13.37 -1.75 0.89
CA ALA A 100 12.99 -0.47 1.47
C ALA A 100 12.35 -0.64 2.85
N LEU A 101 11.47 -1.62 3.02
CA LEU A 101 10.85 -1.94 4.30
C LEU A 101 11.87 -2.46 5.33
N GLU A 102 12.84 -3.28 4.91
CA GLU A 102 13.94 -3.72 5.77
C GLU A 102 14.81 -2.54 6.21
N ASN A 103 15.16 -1.64 5.29
CA ASN A 103 15.91 -0.43 5.61
C ASN A 103 15.12 0.51 6.54
N LEU A 104 13.81 0.57 6.39
CA LEU A 104 12.92 1.35 7.25
C LEU A 104 12.85 0.74 8.65
N ALA A 105 12.63 -0.58 8.75
CA ALA A 105 12.57 -1.30 10.02
C ALA A 105 13.91 -1.30 10.77
N ALA A 106 15.04 -1.23 10.05
CA ALA A 106 16.36 -1.10 10.66
C ALA A 106 16.61 0.28 11.32
N ARG A 107 15.74 1.28 11.08
CA ARG A 107 15.87 2.58 11.72
C ARG A 107 15.45 2.51 13.18
N GLU A 108 16.31 3.01 14.06
CA GLU A 108 16.00 3.19 15.49
C GLU A 108 15.10 4.41 15.76
N GLY A 109 14.72 5.14 14.70
CA GLY A 109 13.90 6.34 14.74
C GLY A 109 12.48 6.10 15.26
N ARG A 110 11.99 7.07 16.04
CA ARG A 110 10.59 7.11 16.48
C ARG A 110 9.75 7.73 15.36
N ILE A 111 8.60 7.12 15.08
CA ILE A 111 7.60 7.66 14.14
C ILE A 111 6.82 8.79 14.81
N ILE A 112 6.50 8.62 16.10
CA ILE A 112 5.84 9.62 16.95
C ILE A 112 6.56 9.69 18.29
N GLN A 113 6.76 10.90 18.78
CA GLN A 113 7.11 11.14 20.17
C GLN A 113 5.85 11.51 20.96
N LEU A 114 5.16 10.50 21.52
CA LEU A 114 4.08 10.74 22.47
C LEU A 114 4.65 10.81 23.89
N ASP A 115 4.25 11.84 24.63
CA ASP A 115 4.56 11.97 26.07
C ASP A 115 3.87 10.86 26.87
N GLU A 116 2.67 10.44 26.45
CA GLU A 116 1.90 9.34 27.04
C GLU A 116 1.28 8.46 25.94
N GLY A 117 1.84 7.27 25.69
CA GLY A 117 1.32 6.32 24.70
C GLY A 117 2.34 5.27 24.23
N PRO A 118 1.89 4.19 23.55
CA PRO A 118 2.80 3.23 22.94
C PRO A 118 3.65 3.95 21.88
N LYS A 119 4.97 3.76 21.98
CA LYS A 119 5.93 4.39 21.07
C LYS A 119 5.83 3.68 19.71
N HIS A 120 5.40 4.39 18.69
CA HIS A 120 5.49 3.88 17.32
C HIS A 120 6.93 3.94 16.85
N LEU A 121 7.52 2.77 16.60
CA LEU A 121 8.89 2.60 16.13
C LEU A 121 8.85 1.95 14.75
N TRP A 122 9.73 2.38 13.84
CA TRP A 122 9.78 1.78 12.51
C TRP A 122 10.11 0.29 12.53
N LYS A 123 10.93 -0.17 13.48
CA LYS A 123 11.25 -1.59 13.68
C LYS A 123 10.03 -2.49 13.86
N ASP A 124 8.92 -1.95 14.37
CA ASP A 124 7.71 -2.70 14.69
C ASP A 124 6.67 -2.60 13.56
N LEU A 125 6.95 -1.83 12.49
CA LEU A 125 6.07 -1.58 11.34
C LEU A 125 4.59 -1.41 11.75
N PRO A 126 4.27 -0.40 12.57
CA PRO A 126 2.99 -0.29 13.22
C PRO A 126 1.85 -0.23 12.22
N GLN A 127 0.76 -0.95 12.50
CA GLN A 127 -0.45 -1.10 11.65
C GLN A 127 -0.25 -1.88 10.34
N PHE A 128 0.97 -2.26 9.96
CA PHE A 128 1.21 -2.99 8.71
C PHE A 128 0.46 -4.33 8.66
N GLU A 129 0.53 -5.12 9.74
CA GLU A 129 -0.16 -6.41 9.83
C GLU A 129 -1.68 -6.24 9.70
N GLN A 130 -2.25 -5.21 10.34
CA GLN A 130 -3.67 -4.93 10.27
C GLN A 130 -4.09 -4.59 8.84
N SER A 131 -3.39 -3.66 8.19
CA SER A 131 -3.69 -3.26 6.80
C SER A 131 -3.53 -4.43 5.82
N LEU A 132 -2.54 -5.30 6.03
CA LEU A 132 -2.37 -6.51 5.22
C LEU A 132 -3.56 -7.48 5.40
N ARG A 133 -3.98 -7.71 6.66
CA ARG A 133 -5.15 -8.54 6.97
C ARG A 133 -6.41 -7.99 6.31
N GLU A 134 -6.70 -6.70 6.46
CA GLU A 134 -7.88 -6.05 5.87
C GLU A 134 -7.91 -6.23 4.35
N HIS A 135 -6.77 -6.08 3.69
CA HIS A 135 -6.65 -6.30 2.25
C HIS A 135 -6.77 -7.76 1.81
N TRP A 136 -6.41 -8.71 2.68
CA TRP A 136 -6.52 -10.14 2.42
C TRP A 136 -7.94 -10.65 2.70
N THR A 137 -8.57 -10.18 3.78
CA THR A 137 -9.93 -10.58 4.20
C THR A 137 -11.02 -9.78 3.52
N GLY A 138 -10.73 -8.55 3.08
CA GLY A 138 -11.66 -7.66 2.38
C GLY A 138 -12.09 -8.16 1.00
N GLN A 139 -11.42 -9.19 0.45
CA GLN A 139 -11.93 -9.90 -0.74
C GLN A 139 -13.15 -10.79 -0.43
N TYR A 140 -13.53 -10.96 0.84
CA TYR A 140 -14.72 -11.72 1.26
C TYR A 140 -15.91 -10.84 1.67
N ASP A 141 -15.94 -9.55 1.30
CA ASP A 141 -17.19 -8.79 1.44
C ASP A 141 -18.16 -9.11 0.29
N PHE A 142 -18.87 -10.21 0.49
CA PHE A 142 -20.28 -10.38 0.16
C PHE A 142 -20.72 -9.88 -1.23
N LYS A 143 -20.82 -10.83 -2.19
CA LYS A 143 -22.06 -10.95 -2.99
C LYS A 143 -23.22 -11.15 -2.01
N ARG A 144 -23.65 -10.09 -1.33
CA ARG A 144 -24.84 -10.05 -0.47
C ARG A 144 -26.01 -10.03 -1.42
N ASN A 145 -26.51 -11.25 -1.68
CA ASN A 145 -27.88 -11.57 -2.02
C ASN A 145 -28.71 -10.33 -2.34
N THR A 146 -28.81 -9.95 -3.61
CA THR A 146 -30.09 -9.45 -4.09
C THR A 146 -31.10 -10.55 -3.78
N PRO A 147 -32.08 -10.34 -2.89
CA PRO A 147 -33.20 -11.25 -2.86
C PRO A 147 -33.83 -11.13 -4.24
N GLU A 148 -33.77 -12.21 -5.03
CA GLU A 148 -34.69 -12.36 -6.15
C GLU A 148 -36.08 -12.18 -5.56
N VAL A 149 -36.71 -11.06 -5.89
CA VAL A 149 -38.12 -10.85 -5.65
C VAL A 149 -38.81 -11.84 -6.58
N HIS A 150 -39.00 -13.06 -6.11
CA HIS A 150 -39.99 -13.97 -6.68
C HIS A 150 -41.35 -13.34 -6.40
N SER A 151 -41.79 -12.51 -7.35
CA SER A 151 -43.19 -12.16 -7.52
C SER A 151 -43.98 -13.42 -7.82
N ASN A 152 -44.35 -14.14 -6.75
CA ASN A 152 -45.36 -15.19 -6.77
C ASN A 152 -46.35 -14.88 -5.64
N CYS A 153 -47.37 -14.11 -5.97
CA CYS A 153 -48.68 -14.19 -5.34
C CYS A 153 -49.73 -13.76 -6.37
N HIS A 154 -50.23 -14.75 -7.11
CA HIS A 154 -51.60 -14.72 -7.59
C HIS A 154 -52.52 -14.90 -6.38
N LEU A 155 -53.51 -14.00 -6.25
CA LEU A 155 -54.90 -14.29 -5.96
C LEU A 155 -55.75 -13.12 -6.46
#